data_AF-A0A1I2SQB4-F1
#
_entry.id   AF-A0A1I2SQB4-F1
#
_cell.length_a   1.000
_cell.length_b   1.000
_cell.length_c   1.000
_cell.angle_alpha   90.00
_cell.angle_beta   90.00
_cell.angle_gamma   90.00
#
_symmetry.space_group_name_H-M   'P 1'
#
loop_
_entity.id
_entity.type
_entity.pdbx_description
1 polymer ?
#
loop_
_entity_poly.entity_id
_entity_poly.type
_entity_poly.pdbx_seq_one_letter_code
_entity_poly.pdbx_strand_id
1 'polypeptide(L)'
;MPSLRRLRRFAVVALAIALGAAVGVGGVGVLDSAVGSTEPSASADGPRVTAHELTATGTESTSSTPSDDATAHTATPAPSEASNTTWREYRLVVVFRNDDIQPSHEFSTMKAVDRVFVTEDVPVTNAVIPFLDGAAISSSEETCTYLRELGRRHPDTFEFAVHGYSHENRAEFFGGSEFGSIPYETQREWVAAGSEELAACTGTRPTTFVPPMNTYDENTTRAVADSELEVVSGGSWFTRSYYGETGVFRNGSAVHVASTNGYVSNWTTMETKSRAELEAEFDESYAEGGTYAMMIHYPDFDTPDRRADLRALLRHAKSHDGVRFMTVGEVGSRRSNGTLVRTDEGWRVLEGGA
;
A
#
# COMPACT_ATOMS: atom_id res chain seq x y z
N MET A 1 -12.67 -11.27 55.28
CA MET A 1 -12.25 -12.32 54.32
C MET A 1 -12.56 -11.84 52.92
N PRO A 2 -11.58 -11.34 52.14
CA PRO A 2 -11.81 -10.96 50.75
C PRO A 2 -11.52 -12.16 49.83
N SER A 3 -12.51 -12.55 49.03
CA SER A 3 -12.43 -13.63 48.05
C SER A 3 -11.84 -13.13 46.74
N LEU A 4 -10.86 -13.88 46.25
CA LEU A 4 -9.99 -13.64 45.11
C LEU A 4 -10.70 -13.78 43.75
N ARG A 5 -10.33 -12.86 42.84
CA ARG A 5 -9.92 -13.05 41.44
C ARG A 5 -10.50 -14.25 40.67
N ARG A 6 -11.17 -13.94 39.56
CA ARG A 6 -10.95 -14.64 38.28
C ARG A 6 -10.82 -13.63 37.15
N LEU A 7 -9.57 -13.29 36.82
CA LEU A 7 -9.20 -12.80 35.49
C LEU A 7 -9.43 -13.96 34.50
N ARG A 8 -10.33 -13.77 33.54
CA ARG A 8 -10.34 -14.58 32.31
C ARG A 8 -9.41 -13.87 31.33
N ARG A 9 -8.38 -14.60 30.92
CA ARG A 9 -7.38 -14.23 29.92
C ARG A 9 -8.07 -14.17 28.56
N PHE A 10 -7.97 -13.03 27.88
CA PHE A 10 -8.00 -12.94 26.43
C PHE A 10 -6.55 -13.09 25.95
N ALA A 11 -6.30 -14.09 25.10
CA ALA A 11 -5.08 -14.22 24.31
C ALA A 11 -5.30 -15.35 23.29
N VAL A 12 -5.76 -15.01 22.09
CA VAL A 12 -5.49 -15.78 20.85
C VAL A 12 -5.52 -14.82 19.66
N VAL A 13 -4.38 -14.21 19.34
CA VAL A 13 -3.86 -13.73 18.03
C VAL A 13 -2.36 -13.52 18.31
N ALA A 14 -1.34 -13.91 17.54
CA ALA A 14 -1.20 -14.46 16.20
C ALA A 14 -0.23 -15.65 16.26
N LEU A 15 -0.45 -16.68 15.44
CA LEU A 15 0.56 -17.70 15.18
C LEU A 15 0.36 -18.30 13.79
N ALA A 16 0.84 -17.59 12.77
CA ALA A 16 1.16 -18.22 11.50
C ALA A 16 2.57 -18.83 11.64
N ILE A 17 2.67 -20.06 12.17
CA ILE A 17 3.91 -20.84 12.09
C ILE A 17 3.94 -21.53 10.73
N ALA A 18 4.90 -21.15 9.89
CA ALA A 18 5.40 -21.99 8.83
C ALA A 18 6.27 -23.10 9.46
N LEU A 19 5.77 -24.33 9.48
CA LEU A 19 6.51 -25.51 9.95
C LEU A 19 7.13 -26.22 8.74
N GLY A 20 8.35 -25.81 8.38
CA GLY A 20 9.22 -26.55 7.45
C GLY A 20 10.06 -27.58 8.21
N ALA A 21 9.82 -28.87 7.96
CA ALA A 21 10.61 -29.95 8.52
C ALA A 21 11.99 -30.04 7.84
N ALA A 22 13.07 -29.84 8.60
CA ALA A 22 14.43 -30.10 8.15
C ALA A 22 14.95 -31.43 8.72
N VAL A 23 15.29 -32.36 7.82
CA VAL A 23 16.05 -33.58 8.11
C VAL A 23 17.52 -33.18 8.27
N GLY A 24 18.08 -33.43 9.45
CA GLY A 24 19.47 -33.13 9.78
C GLY A 24 20.47 -34.14 9.22
N VAL A 25 21.57 -33.63 8.67
CA VAL A 25 22.87 -34.32 8.64
C VAL A 25 23.94 -33.29 9.00
N GLY A 26 24.74 -33.61 10.01
CA GLY A 26 25.66 -32.69 10.67
C GLY A 26 26.95 -32.40 9.90
N GLY A 27 27.61 -31.32 10.32
CA GLY A 27 28.97 -30.97 9.93
C GLY A 27 29.43 -29.72 10.70
N VAL A 28 30.45 -29.89 11.53
CA VAL A 28 31.06 -28.85 12.38
C VAL A 28 32.07 -28.06 11.55
N GLY A 29 32.05 -26.71 11.62
CA GLY A 29 33.10 -25.88 11.04
C GLY A 29 32.92 -24.36 11.23
N VAL A 30 33.59 -23.84 12.27
CA VAL A 30 34.31 -22.55 12.41
C VAL A 30 33.73 -21.22 11.86
N LEU A 31 33.74 -20.24 12.76
CA LEU A 31 33.43 -18.80 12.69
C LEU A 31 34.05 -18.02 11.50
N ASP A 32 33.23 -17.17 10.87
CA ASP A 32 33.62 -15.81 10.48
C ASP A 32 32.35 -14.92 10.36
N SER A 33 32.33 -13.76 11.01
CA SER A 33 31.15 -12.88 11.10
C SER A 33 31.28 -11.70 10.15
N ALA A 34 30.68 -11.84 8.97
CA ALA A 34 30.30 -10.73 8.10
C ALA A 34 28.79 -10.51 8.25
N VAL A 35 28.40 -9.27 8.60
CA VAL A 35 26.99 -8.85 8.70
C VAL A 35 26.46 -8.71 7.27
N GLY A 36 25.69 -9.71 6.85
CA GLY A 36 24.93 -9.70 5.61
C GLY A 36 23.48 -9.99 5.93
N SER A 37 22.59 -9.07 5.60
CA SER A 37 21.14 -9.20 5.71
C SER A 37 20.69 -10.41 4.89
N THR A 38 20.23 -11.47 5.56
CA THR A 38 19.65 -12.64 4.88
C THR A 38 18.21 -12.35 4.52
N GLU A 39 17.98 -11.86 3.31
CA GLU A 39 16.69 -12.00 2.63
C GLU A 39 16.37 -13.50 2.45
N PRO A 40 15.09 -13.91 2.53
CA PRO A 40 14.72 -15.27 2.16
C PRO A 40 15.02 -15.47 0.67
N SER A 41 16.03 -16.29 0.39
CA SER A 41 16.38 -16.76 -0.95
C SER A 41 15.20 -17.53 -1.54
N ALA A 42 14.31 -16.83 -2.26
CA ALA A 42 13.38 -17.45 -3.18
C ALA A 42 14.21 -18.06 -4.33
N SER A 43 14.16 -19.38 -4.47
CA SER A 43 14.77 -20.06 -5.62
C SER A 43 14.15 -19.52 -6.90
N ALA A 44 14.99 -19.00 -7.80
CA ALA A 44 14.61 -18.37 -9.06
C ALA A 44 14.12 -19.35 -10.16
N ASP A 45 13.43 -20.43 -9.78
CA ASP A 45 12.78 -21.37 -10.70
C ASP A 45 11.25 -21.27 -10.59
N GLY A 46 10.73 -20.06 -10.84
CA GLY A 46 9.31 -19.85 -11.14
C GLY A 46 9.04 -20.11 -12.63
N PRO A 47 7.90 -20.73 -13.00
CA PRO A 47 7.56 -20.94 -14.40
C PRO A 47 7.45 -19.58 -15.10
N ARG A 48 8.29 -19.38 -16.13
CA ARG A 48 8.24 -18.22 -17.03
C ARG A 48 6.93 -18.29 -17.80
N VAL A 49 5.91 -17.56 -17.35
CA VAL A 49 4.64 -17.43 -18.08
C VAL A 49 4.93 -16.62 -19.34
N THR A 50 4.98 -17.29 -20.48
CA THR A 50 5.01 -16.63 -21.79
C THR A 50 3.66 -15.98 -22.03
N ALA A 51 3.64 -14.66 -22.18
CA ALA A 51 2.46 -13.91 -22.59
C ALA A 51 1.90 -14.49 -23.91
N HIS A 52 0.70 -15.06 -23.85
CA HIS A 52 -0.03 -15.47 -25.04
C HIS A 52 -0.61 -14.24 -25.73
N GLU A 53 -0.18 -14.06 -26.97
CA GLU A 53 -0.67 -13.10 -27.96
C GLU A 53 -2.18 -13.31 -28.21
N LEU A 54 -3.01 -12.40 -27.70
CA LEU A 54 -4.45 -12.38 -27.97
C LEU A 54 -4.70 -11.68 -29.31
N THR A 55 -4.98 -12.49 -30.34
CA THR A 55 -5.40 -12.03 -31.66
C THR A 55 -6.86 -11.57 -31.63
N ALA A 56 -7.09 -10.27 -31.81
CA ALA A 56 -8.42 -9.70 -31.97
C ALA A 56 -8.96 -10.01 -33.38
N THR A 57 -10.04 -10.78 -33.47
CA THR A 57 -10.84 -10.88 -34.70
C THR A 57 -11.93 -9.81 -34.70
N GLY A 58 -11.79 -8.85 -35.61
CA GLY A 58 -12.81 -7.84 -35.88
C GLY A 58 -14.02 -8.42 -36.59
N THR A 59 -15.19 -7.88 -36.28
CA THR A 59 -16.40 -8.03 -37.06
C THR A 59 -16.98 -6.64 -37.32
N GLU A 60 -16.91 -6.20 -38.57
CA GLU A 60 -17.61 -5.04 -39.09
C GLU A 60 -19.13 -5.25 -38.99
N SER A 61 -19.87 -4.21 -38.62
CA SER A 61 -21.27 -4.10 -38.97
C SER A 61 -21.67 -2.64 -39.16
N THR A 62 -22.55 -2.44 -40.12
CA THR A 62 -22.74 -1.24 -40.92
C THR A 62 -23.82 -0.29 -40.37
N SER A 63 -23.53 1.01 -40.50
CA SER A 63 -24.41 2.12 -40.92
C SER A 63 -25.93 2.03 -40.66
N SER A 64 -26.45 2.99 -39.89
CA SER A 64 -27.50 3.90 -40.37
C SER A 64 -27.69 5.12 -39.45
N THR A 65 -27.87 6.29 -40.05
CA THR A 65 -28.43 7.54 -39.48
C THR A 65 -29.57 7.94 -40.43
N PRO A 66 -30.63 8.67 -39.99
CA PRO A 66 -30.48 10.13 -39.82
C PRO A 66 -31.30 10.78 -38.69
N SER A 67 -30.77 11.94 -38.28
CA SER A 67 -31.38 13.23 -37.91
C SER A 67 -32.59 13.30 -36.96
N ASP A 68 -32.47 14.12 -35.92
CA ASP A 68 -33.34 15.31 -35.79
C ASP A 68 -32.75 16.42 -34.91
N ASP A 69 -33.20 17.62 -35.27
CA ASP A 69 -32.76 18.97 -34.96
C ASP A 69 -33.28 19.47 -33.59
N ALA A 70 -32.42 20.07 -32.77
CA ALA A 70 -32.83 20.88 -31.62
C ALA A 70 -31.73 21.89 -31.26
N THR A 71 -31.91 23.10 -31.77
CA THR A 71 -31.11 24.29 -31.47
C THR A 71 -31.43 24.81 -30.06
N ALA A 72 -30.46 24.70 -29.14
CA ALA A 72 -30.49 25.38 -27.85
C ALA A 72 -29.24 26.25 -27.70
N HIS A 73 -29.46 27.51 -27.33
CA HIS A 73 -28.46 28.57 -27.23
C HIS A 73 -27.40 28.25 -26.16
N THR A 74 -26.18 27.94 -26.60
CA THR A 74 -25.00 27.82 -25.76
C THR A 74 -24.52 29.21 -25.35
N ALA A 75 -24.76 29.61 -24.11
CA ALA A 75 -24.02 30.69 -23.49
C ALA A 75 -22.59 30.19 -23.21
N THR A 76 -21.62 30.71 -23.96
CA THR A 76 -20.20 30.46 -23.75
C THR A 76 -19.81 30.88 -22.33
N PRO A 77 -19.43 29.95 -21.43
CA PRO A 77 -18.83 30.36 -20.16
C PRO A 77 -17.49 31.02 -20.47
N ALA A 78 -17.24 32.16 -19.84
CA ALA A 78 -15.95 32.83 -19.90
C ALA A 78 -14.82 31.83 -19.53
N PRO A 79 -13.63 31.94 -20.14
CA PRO A 79 -12.52 31.05 -19.82
C PRO A 79 -12.20 31.17 -18.33
N SER A 80 -12.42 30.07 -17.61
CA SER A 80 -11.90 29.84 -16.26
C SER A 80 -10.43 30.25 -16.25
N GLU A 81 -10.04 31.09 -15.31
CA GLU A 81 -8.64 31.43 -15.05
C GLU A 81 -7.82 30.14 -15.09
N ALA A 82 -6.88 30.06 -16.03
CA ALA A 82 -5.97 28.92 -16.11
C ALA A 82 -5.24 28.85 -14.77
N SER A 83 -5.57 27.84 -13.96
CA SER A 83 -4.87 27.55 -12.71
C SER A 83 -3.37 27.58 -13.01
N ASN A 84 -2.65 28.45 -12.31
CA ASN A 84 -1.23 28.73 -12.54
C ASN A 84 -0.41 27.51 -12.11
N THR A 85 -0.46 26.45 -12.91
CA THR A 85 0.17 25.17 -12.65
C THR A 85 1.59 25.19 -13.19
N THR A 86 2.53 24.71 -12.39
CA THR A 86 3.96 24.70 -12.74
C THR A 86 4.56 23.34 -12.46
N TRP A 87 5.43 22.89 -13.36
CA TRP A 87 6.23 21.70 -13.11
C TRP A 87 7.33 22.02 -12.10
N ARG A 88 7.44 21.20 -11.05
CA ARG A 88 8.53 21.24 -10.09
C ARG A 88 9.28 19.92 -10.07
N GLU A 89 10.60 20.01 -9.96
CA GLU A 89 11.49 18.86 -9.91
C GLU A 89 11.72 18.44 -8.45
N TYR A 90 11.72 17.14 -8.23
CA TYR A 90 11.94 16.48 -6.95
C TYR A 90 12.93 15.35 -7.15
N ARG A 91 13.88 15.20 -6.24
CA ARG A 91 14.80 14.06 -6.21
C ARG A 91 14.07 12.77 -5.86
N LEU A 92 13.18 12.84 -4.88
CA LEU A 92 12.55 11.67 -4.27
C LEU A 92 11.06 11.92 -3.99
N VAL A 93 10.23 10.95 -4.36
CA VAL A 93 8.85 10.85 -3.87
C VAL A 93 8.84 9.91 -2.67
N VAL A 94 8.28 10.35 -1.56
CA VAL A 94 8.25 9.60 -0.30
C VAL A 94 6.80 9.23 0.03
N VAL A 95 6.57 7.96 0.33
CA VAL A 95 5.27 7.39 0.65
C VAL A 95 5.37 6.57 1.92
N PHE A 96 4.41 6.73 2.83
CA PHE A 96 4.23 5.86 3.97
C PHE A 96 2.89 5.13 3.83
N ARG A 97 2.90 3.82 4.08
CA ARG A 97 1.68 3.04 4.32
C ARG A 97 1.72 2.48 5.74
N ASN A 98 0.58 2.50 6.40
CA ASN A 98 0.36 1.88 7.68
C ASN A 98 -0.68 0.77 7.49
N ASP A 99 -0.18 -0.46 7.44
CA ASP A 99 -0.95 -1.64 7.09
C ASP A 99 -1.64 -2.24 8.34
N ASP A 100 -2.55 -3.18 8.09
CA ASP A 100 -3.35 -3.89 9.11
C ASP A 100 -4.24 -3.03 10.02
N ILE A 101 -4.77 -1.91 9.51
CA ILE A 101 -5.82 -1.19 10.26
C ILE A 101 -7.04 -2.11 10.40
N GLN A 102 -7.43 -2.39 11.64
CA GLN A 102 -8.49 -3.34 11.95
C GLN A 102 -9.29 -2.93 13.20
N PRO A 103 -10.49 -3.50 13.41
CA PRO A 103 -11.35 -3.15 14.54
C PRO A 103 -10.67 -3.38 15.90
N SER A 104 -10.68 -2.37 16.77
CA SER A 104 -10.35 -2.44 18.21
C SER A 104 -8.97 -2.99 18.60
N HIS A 105 -8.14 -3.44 17.67
CA HIS A 105 -6.80 -3.94 17.94
C HIS A 105 -5.86 -2.77 18.22
N GLU A 106 -5.26 -2.76 19.41
CA GLU A 106 -4.28 -1.75 19.82
C GLU A 106 -4.70 -0.30 19.46
N PHE A 107 -6.00 0.00 19.60
CA PHE A 107 -6.62 1.23 19.06
C PHE A 107 -5.95 2.51 19.58
N SER A 108 -5.47 2.49 20.82
CA SER A 108 -4.70 3.62 21.39
C SER A 108 -3.34 3.83 20.71
N THR A 109 -2.69 2.74 20.29
CA THR A 109 -1.42 2.75 19.56
C THR A 109 -1.63 3.27 18.15
N MET A 110 -2.68 2.79 17.45
CA MET A 110 -3.06 3.31 16.13
C MET A 110 -3.24 4.84 16.16
N LYS A 111 -4.03 5.34 17.11
CA LYS A 111 -4.25 6.78 17.32
C LYS A 111 -2.97 7.55 17.66
N ALA A 112 -2.03 6.90 18.37
CA ALA A 112 -0.75 7.51 18.70
C ALA A 112 0.18 7.61 17.48
N VAL A 113 0.15 6.62 16.59
CA VAL A 113 0.89 6.61 15.31
C VAL A 113 0.30 7.63 14.34
N ASP A 114 -1.02 7.66 14.14
CA ASP A 114 -1.68 8.67 13.30
C ASP A 114 -1.34 10.10 13.77
N ARG A 115 -1.24 10.33 15.09
CA ARG A 115 -0.84 11.62 15.64
C ARG A 115 0.58 12.02 15.24
N VAL A 116 1.49 11.07 15.03
CA VAL A 116 2.84 11.39 14.52
C VAL A 116 2.74 12.02 13.14
N PHE A 117 1.99 11.40 12.22
CA PHE A 117 1.79 11.92 10.86
C PHE A 117 1.07 13.27 10.84
N VAL A 118 0.03 13.45 11.67
CA VAL A 118 -0.63 14.75 11.84
C VAL A 118 0.33 15.82 12.37
N THR A 119 1.15 15.49 13.37
CA THR A 119 2.04 16.46 14.00
C THR A 119 3.18 16.88 13.08
N GLU A 120 3.69 15.93 12.30
CA GLU A 120 4.78 16.19 11.36
C GLU A 120 4.27 16.67 9.98
N ASP A 121 2.95 16.75 9.77
CA ASP A 121 2.31 17.15 8.53
C ASP A 121 2.83 16.34 7.33
N VAL A 122 2.79 15.01 7.48
CA VAL A 122 3.25 14.06 6.45
C VAL A 122 2.10 13.14 6.06
N PRO A 123 1.74 13.04 4.76
CA PRO A 123 0.71 12.13 4.30
C PRO A 123 1.07 10.66 4.53
N VAL A 124 0.05 9.86 4.81
CA VAL A 124 0.13 8.41 5.02
C VAL A 124 -1.12 7.72 4.46
N THR A 125 -0.92 6.52 3.91
CA THR A 125 -2.00 5.63 3.49
C THR A 125 -2.27 4.62 4.60
N ASN A 126 -3.44 4.69 5.22
CA ASN A 126 -3.90 3.69 6.19
C ASN A 126 -4.59 2.55 5.41
N ALA A 127 -3.97 1.36 5.34
CA ALA A 127 -4.52 0.20 4.65
C ALA A 127 -5.40 -0.61 5.63
N VAL A 128 -6.68 -0.71 5.33
CA VAL A 128 -7.72 -1.22 6.23
C VAL A 128 -8.19 -2.60 5.80
N ILE A 129 -8.17 -3.56 6.72
CA ILE A 129 -8.71 -4.91 6.49
C ILE A 129 -10.25 -4.82 6.57
N PRO A 130 -10.98 -5.07 5.47
CA PRO A 130 -12.42 -4.86 5.45
C PRO A 130 -13.21 -5.90 6.25
N PHE A 131 -12.78 -7.16 6.25
CA PHE A 131 -13.47 -8.25 6.95
C PHE A 131 -12.51 -9.04 7.83
N LEU A 132 -12.56 -8.91 9.15
CA LEU A 132 -11.69 -9.68 10.04
C LEU A 132 -12.50 -10.62 10.92
N ASP A 133 -12.05 -11.88 11.06
CA ASP A 133 -12.73 -12.92 11.86
C ASP A 133 -14.22 -13.08 11.52
N GLY A 134 -14.58 -12.92 10.24
CA GLY A 134 -15.96 -13.01 9.74
C GLY A 134 -16.84 -11.79 10.06
N ALA A 135 -16.28 -10.72 10.60
CA ALA A 135 -16.98 -9.46 10.86
C ALA A 135 -16.47 -8.35 9.94
N ALA A 136 -17.40 -7.55 9.42
CA ALA A 136 -17.09 -6.40 8.59
C ALA A 136 -16.58 -5.22 9.46
N ILE A 137 -15.66 -4.40 8.96
CA ILE A 137 -15.10 -3.24 9.67
C ILE A 137 -16.19 -2.24 10.09
N SER A 138 -17.25 -2.07 9.29
CA SER A 138 -18.41 -1.22 9.61
C SER A 138 -19.19 -1.68 10.85
N SER A 139 -19.00 -2.92 11.31
CA SER A 139 -19.55 -3.37 12.59
C SER A 139 -18.87 -2.68 13.80
N SER A 140 -17.69 -2.09 13.63
CA SER A 140 -17.00 -1.29 14.64
C SER A 140 -17.32 0.19 14.48
N GLU A 141 -18.38 0.64 15.17
CA GLU A 141 -18.75 2.06 15.19
C GLU A 141 -17.61 2.95 15.71
N GLU A 142 -16.83 2.48 16.68
CA GLU A 142 -15.68 3.20 17.24
C GLU A 142 -14.59 3.43 16.18
N THR A 143 -14.18 2.37 15.47
CA THR A 143 -13.15 2.47 14.44
C THR A 143 -13.62 3.33 13.27
N CYS A 144 -14.82 3.09 12.74
CA CYS A 144 -15.33 3.87 11.61
C CYS A 144 -15.58 5.33 11.93
N THR A 145 -16.06 5.65 13.14
CA THR A 145 -16.18 7.04 13.59
C THR A 145 -14.82 7.71 13.65
N TYR A 146 -13.82 7.03 14.19
CA TYR A 146 -12.46 7.57 14.23
C TYR A 146 -11.87 7.80 12.83
N LEU A 147 -11.95 6.83 11.92
CA LEU A 147 -11.41 6.97 10.55
C LEU A 147 -12.13 8.09 9.78
N ARG A 148 -13.47 8.18 9.87
CA ARG A 148 -14.23 9.29 9.26
C ARG A 148 -13.79 10.65 9.79
N GLU A 149 -13.63 10.77 11.10
CA GLU A 149 -13.17 12.01 11.71
C GLU A 149 -11.73 12.34 11.33
N LEU A 150 -10.86 11.34 11.21
CA LEU A 150 -9.48 11.49 10.83
C LEU A 150 -9.39 12.06 9.40
N GLY A 151 -10.05 11.42 8.44
CA GLY A 151 -10.11 11.89 7.05
C GLY A 151 -10.78 13.27 6.91
N ARG A 152 -11.86 13.53 7.65
CA ARG A 152 -12.53 14.85 7.62
C ARG A 152 -11.66 15.97 8.20
N ARG A 153 -10.89 15.70 9.26
CA ARG A 153 -10.05 16.71 9.92
C ARG A 153 -8.71 16.92 9.23
N HIS A 154 -8.21 15.91 8.53
CA HIS A 154 -6.89 15.88 7.92
C HIS A 154 -6.93 15.26 6.51
N PRO A 155 -7.71 15.84 5.57
CA PRO A 155 -7.97 15.24 4.25
C PRO A 155 -6.71 15.13 3.39
N ASP A 156 -5.73 16.00 3.58
CA ASP A 156 -4.45 15.98 2.85
C ASP A 156 -3.39 15.08 3.53
N THR A 157 -3.69 14.56 4.72
CA THR A 157 -2.77 13.70 5.49
C THR A 157 -3.13 12.23 5.38
N PHE A 158 -4.42 11.87 5.26
CA PHE A 158 -4.84 10.47 5.29
C PHE A 158 -5.54 10.04 4.02
N GLU A 159 -5.01 8.98 3.42
CA GLU A 159 -5.73 8.11 2.50
C GLU A 159 -6.18 6.84 3.25
N PHE A 160 -7.35 6.30 2.88
CA PHE A 160 -7.77 4.97 3.30
C PHE A 160 -7.75 4.02 2.10
N ALA A 161 -7.01 2.92 2.21
CA ALA A 161 -6.86 1.91 1.17
C ALA A 161 -7.44 0.56 1.59
N VAL A 162 -7.88 -0.24 0.63
CA VAL A 162 -8.38 -1.61 0.88
C VAL A 162 -7.18 -2.52 1.11
N HIS A 163 -7.10 -3.19 2.26
CA HIS A 163 -6.05 -4.16 2.57
C HIS A 163 -6.56 -5.61 2.46
N GLY A 164 -6.73 -6.06 1.22
CA GLY A 164 -7.26 -7.39 0.92
C GLY A 164 -8.75 -7.55 1.21
N TYR A 165 -9.16 -8.75 1.61
CA TYR A 165 -10.52 -9.07 2.06
C TYR A 165 -10.55 -9.37 3.55
N SER A 166 -9.82 -10.41 3.98
CA SER A 166 -9.70 -10.78 5.38
C SER A 166 -8.28 -10.99 5.88
N HIS A 167 -7.29 -10.71 5.03
CA HIS A 167 -5.88 -10.87 5.36
C HIS A 167 -5.53 -12.33 5.71
N GLU A 168 -6.28 -13.29 5.12
CA GLU A 168 -6.00 -14.72 5.28
C GLU A 168 -4.95 -15.19 4.27
N ASN A 169 -4.00 -16.02 4.70
CA ASN A 169 -3.16 -16.75 3.76
C ASN A 169 -3.96 -17.90 3.14
N ARG A 170 -4.31 -17.77 1.86
CA ARG A 170 -5.20 -18.67 1.12
C ARG A 170 -4.47 -19.53 0.09
N ALA A 171 -3.25 -19.15 -0.28
CA ALA A 171 -2.44 -19.85 -1.26
C ALA A 171 -0.95 -19.69 -0.96
N GLU A 172 -0.15 -20.72 -1.28
CA GLU A 172 1.32 -20.71 -1.16
C GLU A 172 2.03 -19.90 -2.27
N PHE A 173 1.31 -18.97 -2.91
CA PHE A 173 1.85 -18.15 -4.00
C PHE A 173 2.93 -17.21 -3.45
N PHE A 174 4.17 -17.39 -3.89
CA PHE A 174 5.35 -16.67 -3.38
C PHE A 174 5.53 -16.77 -1.84
N GLY A 175 5.19 -17.92 -1.27
CA GLY A 175 5.32 -18.18 0.17
C GLY A 175 4.12 -17.72 1.01
N GLY A 176 3.09 -17.17 0.38
CA GLY A 176 1.83 -16.82 1.04
C GLY A 176 1.10 -15.72 0.30
N SER A 177 -0.20 -15.88 0.10
CA SER A 177 -1.04 -14.89 -0.56
C SER A 177 -2.51 -15.05 -0.22
N GLU A 178 -3.22 -13.94 -0.13
CA GLU A 178 -4.69 -13.94 -0.10
C GLU A 178 -5.26 -13.99 -1.52
N PHE A 179 -4.59 -13.38 -2.50
CA PHE A 179 -5.12 -13.18 -3.85
C PHE A 179 -4.37 -13.96 -4.93
N GLY A 180 -3.04 -14.07 -4.84
CA GLY A 180 -2.24 -14.74 -5.84
C GLY A 180 -2.64 -16.22 -6.02
N SER A 181 -2.80 -16.64 -7.28
CA SER A 181 -3.31 -17.97 -7.68
C SER A 181 -4.75 -18.28 -7.30
N ILE A 182 -5.51 -17.32 -6.76
CA ILE A 182 -6.95 -17.45 -6.55
C ILE A 182 -7.69 -17.18 -7.88
N PRO A 183 -8.80 -17.86 -8.20
CA PRO A 183 -9.57 -17.58 -9.39
C PRO A 183 -10.04 -16.12 -9.46
N TYR A 184 -9.99 -15.55 -10.67
CA TYR A 184 -10.35 -14.16 -10.90
C TYR A 184 -11.70 -13.74 -10.30
N GLU A 185 -12.76 -14.51 -10.51
CA GLU A 185 -14.09 -14.10 -10.05
C GLU A 185 -14.16 -13.96 -8.53
N THR A 186 -13.46 -14.84 -7.80
CA THR A 186 -13.33 -14.73 -6.34
C THR A 186 -12.54 -13.48 -5.94
N GLN A 187 -11.43 -13.20 -6.62
CA GLN A 187 -10.66 -11.98 -6.36
C GLN A 187 -11.50 -10.72 -6.63
N ARG A 188 -12.25 -10.69 -7.74
CA ARG A 188 -13.15 -9.59 -8.12
C ARG A 188 -14.25 -9.37 -7.08
N GLU A 189 -14.91 -10.44 -6.63
CA GLU A 189 -15.91 -10.35 -5.57
C GLU A 189 -15.33 -9.79 -4.27
N TRP A 190 -14.14 -10.25 -3.88
CA TRP A 190 -13.46 -9.80 -2.66
C TRP A 190 -13.01 -8.35 -2.72
N VAL A 191 -12.38 -7.92 -3.81
CA VAL A 191 -11.97 -6.51 -3.98
C VAL A 191 -13.17 -5.58 -3.98
N ALA A 192 -14.23 -5.94 -4.73
CA ALA A 192 -15.45 -5.13 -4.79
C ALA A 192 -16.11 -5.02 -3.41
N ALA A 193 -16.31 -6.14 -2.73
CA ALA A 193 -16.90 -6.15 -1.38
C ALA A 193 -16.04 -5.38 -0.37
N GLY A 194 -14.72 -5.53 -0.41
CA GLY A 194 -13.79 -4.80 0.45
C GLY A 194 -13.83 -3.28 0.22
N SER A 195 -13.92 -2.86 -1.05
CA SER A 195 -14.04 -1.45 -1.44
C SER A 195 -15.35 -0.82 -0.97
N GLU A 196 -16.48 -1.51 -1.19
CA GLU A 196 -17.80 -1.06 -0.71
C GLU A 196 -17.85 -0.94 0.80
N GLU A 197 -17.31 -1.93 1.51
CA GLU A 197 -17.29 -1.98 2.96
C GLU A 197 -16.41 -0.85 3.56
N LEU A 198 -15.23 -0.63 2.99
CA LEU A 198 -14.36 0.47 3.40
C LEU A 198 -15.02 1.84 3.13
N ALA A 199 -15.72 1.98 2.00
CA ALA A 199 -16.46 3.19 1.68
C ALA A 199 -17.62 3.43 2.65
N ALA A 200 -18.32 2.38 3.08
CA ALA A 200 -19.36 2.47 4.11
C ALA A 200 -18.78 2.92 5.47
N CYS A 201 -17.61 2.42 5.85
CA CYS A 201 -16.95 2.77 7.09
C CYS A 201 -16.39 4.20 7.11
N THR A 202 -15.70 4.62 6.04
CA THR A 202 -14.96 5.90 5.96
C THR A 202 -15.71 7.03 5.28
N GLY A 203 -16.82 6.72 4.61
CA GLY A 203 -17.57 7.68 3.78
C GLY A 203 -16.85 8.13 2.50
N THR A 204 -15.69 7.53 2.19
CA THR A 204 -14.86 7.86 1.02
C THR A 204 -14.62 6.60 0.21
N ARG A 205 -14.79 6.65 -1.12
CA ARG A 205 -14.41 5.50 -1.95
C ARG A 205 -12.88 5.38 -1.99
N PRO A 206 -12.31 4.22 -1.66
CA PRO A 206 -10.88 4.00 -1.83
C PRO A 206 -10.52 3.98 -3.32
N THR A 207 -9.27 4.31 -3.64
CA THR A 207 -8.70 4.19 -4.99
C THR A 207 -7.49 3.25 -5.03
N THR A 208 -7.03 2.82 -3.86
CA THR A 208 -5.82 2.02 -3.67
C THR A 208 -6.16 0.67 -3.05
N PHE A 209 -5.52 -0.37 -3.59
CA PHE A 209 -5.51 -1.73 -3.08
C PHE A 209 -4.10 -2.10 -2.59
N VAL A 210 -4.01 -2.60 -1.37
CA VAL A 210 -2.78 -3.13 -0.76
C VAL A 210 -3.00 -4.63 -0.54
N PRO A 211 -2.28 -5.52 -1.25
CA PRO A 211 -2.45 -6.95 -1.07
C PRO A 211 -1.79 -7.45 0.23
N PRO A 212 -2.49 -8.24 1.06
CA PRO A 212 -1.90 -8.96 2.18
C PRO A 212 -0.71 -9.82 1.75
N MET A 213 0.25 -9.96 2.66
CA MET A 213 1.54 -10.62 2.39
C MET A 213 2.33 -9.99 1.23
N ASN A 214 1.93 -8.82 0.74
CA ASN A 214 2.57 -8.08 -0.35
C ASN A 214 2.56 -8.81 -1.72
N THR A 215 1.77 -9.87 -1.87
CA THR A 215 1.73 -10.74 -3.07
C THR A 215 0.35 -10.71 -3.73
N TYR A 216 0.35 -10.72 -5.06
CA TYR A 216 -0.86 -10.62 -5.89
C TYR A 216 -0.54 -11.10 -7.31
N ASP A 217 -1.51 -11.17 -8.21
CA ASP A 217 -1.26 -11.57 -9.60
C ASP A 217 -2.01 -10.69 -10.61
N GLU A 218 -1.91 -11.03 -11.90
CA GLU A 218 -2.62 -10.31 -12.97
C GLU A 218 -4.16 -10.41 -12.88
N ASN A 219 -4.69 -11.45 -12.21
CA ASN A 219 -6.12 -11.47 -11.93
C ASN A 219 -6.47 -10.44 -10.85
N THR A 220 -5.58 -10.20 -9.89
CA THR A 220 -5.74 -9.15 -8.88
C THR A 220 -5.76 -7.77 -9.52
N THR A 221 -4.81 -7.48 -10.42
CA THR A 221 -4.75 -6.17 -11.11
C THR A 221 -6.00 -5.92 -11.95
N ARG A 222 -6.54 -6.96 -12.60
CA ARG A 222 -7.81 -6.89 -13.32
C ARG A 222 -8.99 -6.66 -12.37
N ALA A 223 -9.06 -7.38 -11.25
CA ALA A 223 -10.12 -7.24 -10.25
C ALA A 223 -10.16 -5.85 -9.61
N VAL A 224 -8.98 -5.27 -9.34
CA VAL A 224 -8.78 -3.88 -8.89
C VAL A 224 -9.41 -2.90 -9.87
N ALA A 225 -9.08 -3.00 -11.16
CA ALA A 225 -9.62 -2.10 -12.17
C ALA A 225 -11.14 -2.27 -12.37
N ASP A 226 -11.65 -3.50 -12.35
CA ASP A 226 -13.09 -3.79 -12.40
C ASP A 226 -13.87 -3.23 -11.20
N SER A 227 -13.18 -2.93 -10.10
CA SER A 227 -13.74 -2.37 -8.87
C SER A 227 -13.50 -0.85 -8.74
N GLU A 228 -13.16 -0.18 -9.86
CA GLU A 228 -12.88 1.26 -9.93
C GLU A 228 -11.70 1.72 -9.06
N LEU A 229 -10.82 0.80 -8.67
CA LEU A 229 -9.54 1.12 -8.03
C LEU A 229 -8.47 1.35 -9.11
N GLU A 230 -7.53 2.23 -8.83
CA GLU A 230 -6.50 2.65 -9.80
C GLU A 230 -5.11 2.12 -9.46
N VAL A 231 -4.85 1.83 -8.18
CA VAL A 231 -3.50 1.63 -7.65
C VAL A 231 -3.39 0.30 -6.92
N VAL A 232 -2.30 -0.43 -7.19
CA VAL A 232 -1.89 -1.60 -6.38
C VAL A 232 -0.56 -1.31 -5.72
N SER A 233 -0.47 -1.55 -4.43
CA SER A 233 0.75 -1.30 -3.67
C SER A 233 1.18 -2.55 -2.93
N GLY A 234 1.95 -3.43 -3.57
CA GLY A 234 2.56 -4.60 -2.92
C GLY A 234 4.05 -4.40 -2.61
N GLY A 235 4.77 -5.49 -2.38
CA GLY A 235 6.18 -5.46 -1.98
C GLY A 235 7.13 -5.40 -3.17
N SER A 236 8.19 -4.60 -3.09
CA SER A 236 9.18 -4.46 -4.17
C SER A 236 9.92 -5.76 -4.50
N TRP A 237 10.20 -6.60 -3.50
CA TRP A 237 10.76 -7.93 -3.71
C TRP A 237 9.86 -8.78 -4.62
N PHE A 238 8.54 -8.69 -4.39
CA PHE A 238 7.55 -9.42 -5.17
C PHE A 238 7.42 -8.82 -6.56
N THR A 239 7.24 -7.50 -6.69
CA THR A 239 7.04 -6.87 -8.01
C THR A 239 8.26 -7.05 -8.92
N ARG A 240 9.47 -6.98 -8.35
CA ARG A 240 10.70 -7.26 -9.09
C ARG A 240 10.71 -8.68 -9.63
N SER A 241 10.27 -9.65 -8.84
CA SER A 241 10.29 -11.06 -9.21
C SER A 241 9.18 -11.42 -10.21
N TYR A 242 7.96 -10.94 -9.97
CA TYR A 242 6.79 -11.30 -10.79
C TYR A 242 6.64 -10.44 -12.04
N TYR A 243 6.81 -9.12 -11.93
CA TYR A 243 6.64 -8.18 -13.04
C TYR A 243 7.97 -7.78 -13.71
N GLY A 244 9.12 -8.03 -13.08
CA GLY A 244 10.40 -7.51 -13.56
C GLY A 244 10.59 -6.02 -13.32
N GLU A 245 9.77 -5.41 -12.45
CA GLU A 245 9.65 -3.96 -12.30
C GLU A 245 9.82 -3.50 -10.83
N THR A 246 10.28 -2.27 -10.64
CA THR A 246 10.53 -1.67 -9.31
C THR A 246 9.96 -0.25 -9.21
N GLY A 247 9.78 0.25 -7.99
CA GLY A 247 9.30 1.61 -7.74
C GLY A 247 7.86 1.82 -8.20
N VAL A 248 7.64 2.82 -9.07
CA VAL A 248 6.33 3.18 -9.60
C VAL A 248 6.26 2.89 -11.09
N PHE A 249 5.37 1.97 -11.48
CA PHE A 249 5.23 1.54 -12.87
C PHE A 249 3.77 1.28 -13.23
N ARG A 250 3.47 1.13 -14.53
CA ARG A 250 2.13 0.80 -15.00
C ARG A 250 2.16 -0.59 -15.62
N ASN A 251 1.24 -1.45 -15.23
CA ASN A 251 0.97 -2.71 -15.91
C ASN A 251 -0.55 -2.87 -16.04
N GLY A 252 -1.01 -3.15 -17.26
CA GLY A 252 -2.43 -3.19 -17.57
C GLY A 252 -3.13 -1.86 -17.24
N SER A 253 -4.24 -1.95 -16.52
CA SER A 253 -5.05 -0.83 -16.07
C SER A 253 -4.56 -0.18 -14.76
N ALA A 254 -3.73 -0.86 -13.98
CA ALA A 254 -3.30 -0.41 -12.66
C ALA A 254 -1.95 0.33 -12.69
N VAL A 255 -1.81 1.29 -11.78
CA VAL A 255 -0.49 1.82 -11.39
C VAL A 255 0.00 1.04 -10.18
N HIS A 256 1.25 0.58 -10.24
CA HIS A 256 1.91 -0.08 -9.14
C HIS A 256 2.77 0.91 -8.37
N VAL A 257 2.67 0.87 -7.04
CA VAL A 257 3.54 1.61 -6.13
C VAL A 257 4.17 0.61 -5.17
N ALA A 258 5.34 0.08 -5.50
CA ALA A 258 5.96 -0.99 -4.73
C ALA A 258 6.56 -0.49 -3.40
N SER A 259 6.34 -1.22 -2.30
CA SER A 259 6.97 -0.98 -1.00
C SER A 259 8.44 -1.30 -1.10
N THR A 260 9.31 -0.32 -0.90
CA THR A 260 10.76 -0.52 -0.97
C THR A 260 11.33 -0.92 0.38
N ASN A 261 10.75 -0.43 1.48
CA ASN A 261 11.31 -0.57 2.82
C ASN A 261 10.24 -0.93 3.86
N GLY A 262 10.65 -1.55 4.96
CA GLY A 262 9.79 -1.88 6.09
C GLY A 262 10.48 -1.58 7.42
N TYR A 263 9.70 -1.27 8.46
CA TYR A 263 10.23 -1.06 9.81
C TYR A 263 10.74 -2.36 10.46
N VAL A 264 10.01 -3.46 10.26
CA VAL A 264 10.42 -4.80 10.68
C VAL A 264 11.47 -5.32 9.69
N SER A 265 12.67 -5.62 10.18
CA SER A 265 13.75 -6.19 9.38
C SER A 265 13.64 -7.71 9.26
N ASN A 266 13.01 -8.38 10.24
CA ASN A 266 12.82 -9.81 10.23
C ASN A 266 11.45 -10.21 10.80
N TRP A 267 10.55 -10.64 9.92
CA TRP A 267 9.20 -11.07 10.25
C TRP A 267 9.11 -12.39 11.03
N THR A 268 10.20 -13.18 11.09
CA THR A 268 10.25 -14.42 11.89
C THR A 268 10.64 -14.13 13.34
N THR A 269 11.56 -13.19 13.56
CA THR A 269 12.03 -12.82 14.91
C THR A 269 11.34 -11.58 15.47
N MET A 270 10.55 -10.88 14.65
CA MET A 270 9.99 -9.55 14.92
C MET A 270 11.06 -8.51 15.27
N GLU A 271 12.25 -8.65 14.67
CA GLU A 271 13.32 -7.66 14.79
C GLU A 271 12.96 -6.40 14.01
N THR A 272 13.20 -5.24 14.64
CA THR A 272 12.90 -3.93 14.06
C THR A 272 14.19 -3.18 13.78
N LYS A 273 14.20 -2.41 12.70
CA LYS A 273 15.34 -1.55 12.33
C LYS A 273 15.58 -0.49 13.39
N SER A 274 16.84 -0.21 13.66
CA SER A 274 17.26 0.95 14.43
C SER A 274 17.04 2.24 13.64
N ARG A 275 17.03 3.38 14.34
CA ARG A 275 16.94 4.70 13.70
C ARG A 275 18.02 4.92 12.63
N ALA A 276 19.26 4.52 12.93
CA ALA A 276 20.38 4.71 12.00
C ALA A 276 20.21 3.89 10.72
N GLU A 277 19.65 2.68 10.81
CA GLU A 277 19.33 1.86 9.63
C GLU A 277 18.20 2.49 8.80
N LEU A 278 17.15 3.01 9.45
CA LEU A 278 16.05 3.70 8.76
C LEU A 278 16.53 4.96 8.01
N GLU A 279 17.39 5.76 8.64
CA GLU A 279 17.99 6.95 8.03
C GLU A 279 18.91 6.56 6.87
N ALA A 280 19.73 5.52 7.03
CA ALA A 280 20.61 5.05 5.96
C ALA A 280 19.85 4.53 4.72
N GLU A 281 18.75 3.78 4.91
CA GLU A 281 17.91 3.30 3.79
C GLU A 281 17.20 4.44 3.07
N PHE A 282 16.78 5.47 3.83
CA PHE A 282 16.25 6.69 3.23
C PHE A 282 17.32 7.40 2.40
N ASP A 283 18.53 7.58 2.96
CA ASP A 283 19.63 8.27 2.29
C ASP A 283 20.07 7.53 1.01
N GLU A 284 20.08 6.20 1.03
CA GLU A 284 20.32 5.37 -0.15
C GLU A 284 19.27 5.63 -1.23
N SER A 285 17.98 5.58 -0.88
CA SER A 285 16.89 5.85 -1.83
C SER A 285 16.93 7.29 -2.37
N TYR A 286 17.29 8.25 -1.52
CA TYR A 286 17.46 9.65 -1.91
C TYR A 286 18.64 9.84 -2.88
N ALA A 287 19.76 9.16 -2.62
CA ALA A 287 20.94 9.18 -3.48
C ALA A 287 20.66 8.55 -4.85
N GLU A 288 19.91 7.44 -4.90
CA GLU A 288 19.47 6.83 -6.16
C GLU A 288 18.45 7.70 -6.91
N GLY A 289 17.59 8.40 -6.17
CA GLY A 289 16.43 9.12 -6.70
C GLY A 289 15.35 8.15 -7.16
N GLY A 290 14.08 8.48 -6.98
CA GLY A 290 13.05 7.43 -7.10
C GLY A 290 11.90 7.59 -6.16
N THR A 291 11.44 6.46 -5.67
CA THR A 291 10.38 6.39 -4.68
C THR A 291 10.93 5.69 -3.45
N TYR A 292 10.78 6.32 -2.30
CA TYR A 292 10.95 5.67 -1.00
C TYR A 292 9.54 5.38 -0.48
N ALA A 293 9.13 4.11 -0.53
CA ALA A 293 7.83 3.67 -0.04
C ALA A 293 8.04 2.79 1.19
N MET A 294 7.72 3.30 2.37
CA MET A 294 7.89 2.59 3.62
C MET A 294 6.58 2.00 4.11
N MET A 295 6.61 0.70 4.39
CA MET A 295 5.55 -0.03 5.08
C MET A 295 5.82 -0.08 6.58
N ILE A 296 4.82 0.34 7.36
CA ILE A 296 4.78 0.22 8.80
C ILE A 296 3.51 -0.52 9.21
N HIS A 297 3.52 -1.10 10.42
CA HIS A 297 2.31 -1.55 11.08
C HIS A 297 2.28 -0.86 12.44
N TYR A 298 1.20 -0.14 12.73
CA TYR A 298 1.09 0.62 13.97
C TYR A 298 1.36 -0.21 15.26
N PRO A 299 1.06 -1.52 15.37
CA PRO A 299 1.38 -2.28 16.58
C PRO A 299 2.89 -2.33 16.86
N ASP A 300 3.73 -2.22 15.84
CA ASP A 300 5.19 -2.18 16.01
C ASP A 300 5.66 -0.89 16.69
N PHE A 301 4.81 0.14 16.78
CA PHE A 301 5.11 1.44 17.38
C PHE A 301 4.37 1.64 18.73
N ASP A 302 4.27 0.56 19.51
CA ASP A 302 3.62 0.48 20.82
C ASP A 302 4.27 1.35 21.92
N THR A 303 5.59 1.59 21.84
CA THR A 303 6.31 2.41 22.82
C THR A 303 6.55 3.86 22.37
N PRO A 304 6.74 4.81 23.31
CA PRO A 304 7.12 6.19 22.99
C PRO A 304 8.42 6.30 22.20
N ASP A 305 9.41 5.44 22.48
CA ASP A 305 10.72 5.47 21.82
C ASP A 305 10.62 5.07 20.35
N ARG A 306 9.88 3.99 20.03
CA ARG A 306 9.64 3.60 18.64
C ARG A 306 8.88 4.67 17.85
N ARG A 307 7.89 5.33 18.48
CA ARG A 307 7.22 6.50 17.87
C ARG A 307 8.15 7.71 17.73
N ALA A 308 9.16 7.85 18.59
CA ALA A 308 10.19 8.87 18.44
C ALA A 308 11.12 8.55 17.26
N ASP A 309 11.41 7.27 17.00
CA ASP A 309 12.15 6.84 15.81
C ASP A 309 11.40 7.15 14.52
N LEU A 310 10.10 6.83 14.46
CA LEU A 310 9.26 7.22 13.30
C LEU A 310 9.31 8.74 13.08
N ARG A 311 9.14 9.53 14.14
CA ARG A 311 9.22 11.00 14.05
C ARG A 311 10.59 11.48 13.58
N ALA A 312 11.67 10.85 14.04
CA ALA A 312 13.01 11.19 13.63
C ALA A 312 13.19 10.94 12.12
N LEU A 313 12.73 9.79 11.62
CA LEU A 313 12.76 9.47 10.18
C LEU A 313 11.96 10.49 9.35
N LEU A 314 10.74 10.85 9.77
CA LEU A 314 9.94 11.85 9.06
C LEU A 314 10.67 13.21 8.98
N ARG A 315 11.31 13.62 10.06
CA ARG A 315 12.07 14.88 10.11
C ARG A 315 13.36 14.81 9.29
N HIS A 316 14.03 13.66 9.30
CA HIS A 316 15.20 13.40 8.47
C HIS A 316 14.85 13.55 6.99
N ALA A 317 13.77 12.90 6.55
CA ALA A 317 13.28 13.04 5.19
C ALA A 317 12.91 14.49 4.82
N LYS A 318 12.25 15.23 5.73
CA LYS A 318 11.91 16.65 5.54
C LYS A 318 13.13 17.58 5.49
N SER A 319 14.27 17.16 6.04
CA SER A 319 15.50 17.95 6.04
C SER A 319 16.24 17.93 4.70
N HIS A 320 15.82 17.06 3.77
CA HIS A 320 16.39 16.94 2.44
C HIS A 320 15.61 17.78 1.43
N ASP A 321 16.34 18.57 0.63
CA ASP A 321 15.76 19.34 -0.47
C ASP A 321 15.19 18.41 -1.56
N GLY A 322 14.17 18.87 -2.29
CA GLY A 322 13.63 18.09 -3.40
C GLY A 322 12.92 16.79 -2.98
N VAL A 323 12.44 16.68 -1.73
CA VAL A 323 11.56 15.60 -1.29
C VAL A 323 10.09 16.00 -1.44
N ARG A 324 9.27 15.10 -2.02
CA ARG A 324 7.81 15.26 -2.08
C ARG A 324 7.13 14.09 -1.39
N PHE A 325 6.42 14.36 -0.29
CA PHE A 325 5.59 13.38 0.38
C PHE A 325 4.24 13.23 -0.33
N MET A 326 3.78 12.01 -0.55
CA MET A 326 2.47 11.71 -1.15
C MET A 326 1.86 10.49 -0.47
N THR A 327 0.53 10.37 -0.53
CA THR A 327 -0.11 9.08 -0.28
C THR A 327 0.09 8.15 -1.49
N VAL A 328 -0.14 6.85 -1.31
CA VAL A 328 -0.08 5.86 -2.40
C VAL A 328 -1.04 6.23 -3.54
N GLY A 329 -2.28 6.59 -3.18
CA GLY A 329 -3.32 6.98 -4.14
C GLY A 329 -2.98 8.27 -4.89
N GLU A 330 -2.35 9.25 -4.23
CA GLU A 330 -1.88 10.47 -4.90
C GLU A 330 -0.82 10.14 -5.96
N VAL A 331 0.17 9.27 -5.63
CA VAL A 331 1.17 8.81 -6.60
C VAL A 331 0.51 8.15 -7.80
N GLY A 332 -0.42 7.22 -7.55
CA GLY A 332 -1.10 6.49 -8.62
C GLY A 332 -1.97 7.38 -9.50
N SER A 333 -2.79 8.24 -8.90
CA SER A 333 -3.66 9.16 -9.64
C SER A 333 -2.83 10.13 -10.50
N ARG A 334 -1.80 10.76 -9.91
CA ARG A 334 -0.91 11.66 -10.64
C ARG A 334 -0.13 10.96 -11.75
N ARG A 335 0.26 9.71 -11.54
CA ARG A 335 0.91 8.91 -12.57
C ARG A 335 -0.05 8.61 -13.72
N SER A 336 -1.29 8.24 -13.42
CA SER A 336 -2.34 7.94 -14.41
C SER A 336 -2.72 9.17 -15.24
N ASN A 337 -2.87 10.34 -14.63
CA ASN A 337 -3.26 11.56 -15.34
C ASN A 337 -2.06 12.36 -15.92
N GLY A 338 -0.85 11.85 -15.79
CA GLY A 338 0.35 12.45 -16.35
C GLY A 338 0.86 13.69 -15.62
N THR A 339 0.44 13.94 -14.38
CA THR A 339 0.94 15.04 -13.52
C THR A 339 2.08 14.62 -12.58
N LEU A 340 2.49 13.35 -12.61
CA LEU A 340 3.72 12.82 -12.02
C LEU A 340 4.49 12.04 -13.11
N VAL A 341 5.70 12.49 -13.40
CA VAL A 341 6.53 11.92 -14.47
C VAL A 341 7.93 11.65 -13.95
N ARG A 342 8.40 10.42 -14.14
CA ARG A 342 9.78 10.02 -13.84
C ARG A 342 10.76 10.78 -14.74
N THR A 343 11.84 11.26 -14.16
CA THR A 343 12.98 11.86 -14.89
C THR A 343 14.24 11.04 -14.61
N ASP A 344 15.34 11.35 -15.31
CA ASP A 344 16.62 10.67 -15.11
C ASP A 344 17.20 10.94 -13.70
N GLU A 345 16.81 12.06 -13.09
CA GLU A 345 17.34 12.56 -11.80
C GLU A 345 16.33 12.43 -10.65
N GLY A 346 15.11 11.94 -10.90
CA GLY A 346 14.03 11.98 -9.92
C GLY A 346 12.63 11.98 -10.53
N TRP A 347 11.85 12.99 -10.18
CA TRP A 347 10.45 13.16 -10.58
C TRP A 347 10.16 14.63 -10.86
N ARG A 348 9.30 14.86 -11.86
CA ARG A 348 8.61 16.14 -11.99
C ARG A 348 7.15 16.00 -11.62
N VAL A 349 6.64 16.96 -10.86
CA VAL A 349 5.26 17.01 -10.39
C VAL A 349 4.62 18.30 -10.87
N LEU A 350 3.42 18.23 -11.43
CA LEU A 350 2.63 19.41 -11.75
C LEU A 350 1.95 19.90 -10.46
N GLU A 351 2.38 21.05 -9.96
CA GLU A 351 1.82 21.68 -8.77
C GLU A 351 0.94 22.88 -9.15
N GLY A 352 -0.19 23.04 -8.47
CA GLY A 352 -0.98 24.27 -8.53
C GLY A 352 -0.26 25.40 -7.78
N GLY A 353 -0.28 26.61 -8.32
CA GLY A 353 0.16 27.80 -7.61
C GLY A 353 -0.62 27.94 -6.30
N ALA A 354 0.12 28.03 -5.19
CA ALA A 354 -0.41 28.20 -3.84
C ALA A 354 -1.17 29.53 -3.67
#